data_AF-A0A9Q3USR5-F1
#
_entry.id   AF-A0A9Q3USR5-F1
#
_cell.length_a   1.000
_cell.length_b   1.000
_cell.length_c   1.000
_cell.angle_alpha   90.00
_cell.angle_beta   90.00
_cell.angle_gamma   90.00
#
_symmetry.space_group_name_H-M   'P 1'
#
loop_
_entity.id
_entity.type
_entity.pdbx_description
1 polymer ?
#
loop_
_entity_poly.entity_id
_entity_poly.type
_entity_poly.pdbx_seq_one_letter_code
_entity_poly.pdbx_strand_id
1 'polypeptide(L)'
;MKAIYSFALSLLGYLGILAQTTVYSQDFTTYPPQNWYLGYSYDANMGVGPDYEDQYITYLKQRPFLYDQTANNPSISVEMYSSNMSCWAISPVIDLSAGGYSVSFDYGSADGIYSNDPTAPVPQTTTDDVFKFLISQDNGATWQELESITSANSVIPNTRTTNTYSLSAYTSATTKFAFYTSNGTDPNWGIDYVLYFDDFKITNSSLSTADTRLKNKSYALYPNPTKDIAYVKSEINVKGLEVYDMTGKLIHSGKDVNLSSASAGTYIVKITFIDGSVVTEKIIKK
;
A
#
# COMPACT_ATOMS: atom_id res chain seq x y z
N MET A 1 62.16 10.55 -27.92
CA MET A 1 61.04 9.89 -27.22
C MET A 1 60.40 10.87 -26.25
N LYS A 2 59.21 11.38 -26.56
CA LYS A 2 58.36 12.15 -25.62
C LYS A 2 56.98 11.53 -25.70
N ALA A 3 56.53 10.91 -24.61
CA ALA A 3 55.25 10.26 -24.51
C ALA A 3 54.13 11.30 -24.42
N ILE A 4 53.13 11.17 -25.27
CA ILE A 4 51.90 11.97 -25.25
C ILE A 4 50.95 11.28 -24.27
N TYR A 5 50.64 11.93 -23.15
CA TYR A 5 49.57 11.49 -22.25
C TYR A 5 48.23 11.97 -22.82
N SER A 6 47.39 11.01 -23.23
CA SER A 6 45.99 11.22 -23.60
C SER A 6 45.17 11.46 -22.33
N PHE A 7 44.50 12.61 -22.27
CA PHE A 7 43.55 12.95 -21.21
C PHE A 7 42.18 12.38 -21.60
N ALA A 8 41.87 11.16 -21.17
CA ALA A 8 40.54 10.59 -21.30
C ALA A 8 39.64 11.18 -20.21
N LEU A 9 38.80 12.14 -20.60
CA LEU A 9 37.72 12.66 -19.76
C LEU A 9 36.62 11.58 -19.72
N SER A 10 36.61 10.72 -18.71
CA SER A 10 35.48 9.82 -18.47
C SER A 10 34.30 10.63 -17.96
N LEU A 11 33.38 10.96 -18.87
CA LEU A 11 32.05 11.45 -18.53
C LEU A 11 31.29 10.28 -17.89
N LEU A 12 31.37 10.12 -16.56
CA LEU A 12 30.40 9.31 -15.83
C LEU A 12 29.05 10.01 -15.97
N GLY A 13 28.25 9.56 -16.94
CA GLY A 13 26.85 9.89 -17.03
C GLY A 13 26.18 9.48 -15.71
N TYR A 14 25.79 10.49 -14.93
CA TYR A 14 24.96 10.30 -13.76
C TYR A 14 23.57 9.88 -14.26
N LEU A 15 23.35 8.58 -14.45
CA LEU A 15 22.00 8.03 -14.43
C LEU A 15 21.54 8.10 -12.96
N GLY A 16 21.07 9.27 -12.56
CA GLY A 16 20.24 9.39 -11.38
C GLY A 16 18.94 8.63 -11.65
N ILE A 17 18.94 7.34 -11.35
CA ILE A 17 17.68 6.62 -11.14
C ILE A 17 17.02 7.34 -9.98
N LEU A 18 15.83 7.90 -10.19
CA LEU A 18 14.95 8.40 -9.13
C LEU A 18 14.44 7.21 -8.31
N ALA A 19 15.36 6.47 -7.68
CA ALA A 19 15.04 5.33 -6.85
C ALA A 19 14.42 5.86 -5.57
N GLN A 20 13.20 5.40 -5.31
CA GLN A 20 12.55 5.52 -4.01
C GLN A 20 13.50 4.97 -2.95
N THR A 21 13.95 5.84 -2.04
CA THR A 21 14.90 5.46 -0.99
C THR A 21 14.12 4.98 0.22
N THR A 22 14.44 3.79 0.73
CA THR A 22 13.87 3.28 1.98
C THR A 22 14.47 4.03 3.16
N VAL A 23 13.59 4.61 3.98
CA VAL A 23 13.91 5.42 5.15
C VAL A 23 13.81 4.56 6.41
N TYR A 24 12.85 3.64 6.43
CA TYR A 24 12.66 2.67 7.50
C TYR A 24 12.06 1.39 6.92
N SER A 25 12.44 0.24 7.46
CA SER A 25 11.83 -1.04 7.11
C SER A 25 11.77 -2.00 8.28
N GLN A 26 10.75 -2.85 8.30
CA GLN A 26 10.62 -3.99 9.18
C GLN A 26 10.05 -5.18 8.40
N ASP A 27 10.86 -6.24 8.30
CA ASP A 27 10.55 -7.49 7.59
C ASP A 27 10.07 -8.61 8.53
N PHE A 28 9.97 -8.30 9.83
CA PHE A 28 9.50 -9.20 10.89
C PHE A 28 10.18 -10.58 10.93
N THR A 29 11.41 -10.70 10.40
CA THR A 29 12.18 -11.96 10.43
C THR A 29 12.73 -12.27 11.82
N THR A 30 13.00 -11.23 12.63
CA THR A 30 13.40 -11.34 14.04
C THR A 30 12.20 -11.10 14.95
N TYR A 31 12.05 -11.90 16.01
CA TYR A 31 10.89 -11.86 16.88
C TYR A 31 11.24 -11.95 18.38
N PRO A 32 10.70 -11.07 19.25
CA PRO A 32 9.80 -9.96 18.94
C PRO A 32 10.47 -8.88 18.06
N PRO A 33 9.72 -8.18 17.21
CA PRO A 33 10.26 -7.18 16.30
C PRO A 33 10.95 -6.04 17.06
N GLN A 34 12.15 -5.68 16.61
CA GLN A 34 12.97 -4.70 17.31
C GLN A 34 12.27 -3.34 17.38
N ASN A 35 12.13 -2.81 18.60
CA ASN A 35 11.55 -1.49 18.92
C ASN A 35 10.06 -1.33 18.55
N TRP A 36 9.38 -2.40 18.13
CA TRP A 36 7.94 -2.41 17.99
C TRP A 36 7.30 -2.74 19.34
N TYR A 37 6.21 -2.05 19.66
CA TYR A 37 5.41 -2.34 20.85
C TYR A 37 4.23 -3.23 20.45
N LEU A 38 4.14 -4.40 21.07
CA LEU A 38 3.04 -5.33 20.88
C LEU A 38 2.14 -5.29 22.11
N GLY A 39 0.84 -5.13 21.94
CA GLY A 39 -0.08 -4.97 23.06
C GLY A 39 -1.51 -5.36 22.74
N TYR A 40 -2.33 -5.39 23.79
CA TYR A 40 -3.73 -5.75 23.69
C TYR A 40 -4.58 -5.02 24.75
N SER A 41 -5.89 -5.04 24.53
CA SER A 41 -6.91 -4.56 25.46
C SER A 41 -8.08 -5.54 25.51
N TYR A 42 -8.76 -5.59 26.66
CA TYR A 42 -10.09 -6.19 26.79
C TYR A 42 -11.18 -5.15 26.50
N ASP A 43 -10.99 -4.42 25.40
CA ASP A 43 -11.94 -3.46 24.85
C ASP A 43 -11.93 -3.58 23.32
N ALA A 44 -13.12 -3.61 22.73
CA ALA A 44 -13.31 -3.61 21.28
C ALA A 44 -13.08 -2.24 20.65
N ASN A 45 -13.08 -1.17 21.45
CA ASN A 45 -12.86 0.18 20.98
C ASN A 45 -11.36 0.45 20.80
N MET A 46 -11.04 1.28 19.80
CA MET A 46 -9.65 1.64 19.51
C MET A 46 -9.01 2.46 20.65
N GLY A 47 -9.78 3.32 21.32
CA GLY A 47 -9.23 4.16 22.39
C GLY A 47 -8.00 4.97 21.93
N VAL A 48 -6.98 5.04 22.79
CA VAL A 48 -5.70 5.75 22.52
C VAL A 48 -4.51 4.81 22.36
N GLY A 49 -4.73 3.49 22.48
CA GLY A 49 -3.71 2.46 22.45
C GLY A 49 -4.06 1.29 23.38
N PRO A 50 -3.21 0.25 23.43
CA PRO A 50 -3.43 -0.93 24.24
C PRO A 50 -3.22 -0.65 25.74
N ASP A 51 -4.02 -1.30 26.59
CA ASP A 51 -3.91 -1.22 28.05
C ASP A 51 -2.77 -2.09 28.60
N TYR A 52 -2.42 -3.15 27.87
CA TYR A 52 -1.43 -4.14 28.28
C TYR A 52 -0.40 -4.38 27.17
N GLU A 53 0.82 -4.70 27.59
CA GLU A 53 1.87 -5.20 26.70
C GLU A 53 1.71 -6.72 26.51
N ASP A 54 1.85 -7.20 25.28
CA ASP A 54 1.84 -8.63 24.96
C ASP A 54 3.21 -9.27 25.25
N GLN A 55 3.66 -9.19 26.51
CA GLN A 55 5.01 -9.62 26.94
C GLN A 55 5.29 -11.09 26.68
N TYR A 56 4.24 -11.91 26.62
CA TYR A 56 4.33 -13.35 26.43
C TYR A 56 3.97 -13.79 25.00
N ILE A 57 3.73 -12.87 24.07
CA ILE A 57 3.51 -13.19 22.65
C ILE A 57 2.28 -14.11 22.51
N THR A 58 1.23 -13.76 23.24
CA THR A 58 0.02 -14.57 23.33
C THR A 58 -0.89 -14.31 22.14
N TYR A 59 -0.93 -13.07 21.65
CA TYR A 59 -1.93 -12.60 20.71
C TYR A 59 -1.33 -12.26 19.34
N LEU A 60 -0.27 -11.46 19.32
CA LEU A 60 0.51 -11.22 18.10
C LEU A 60 1.65 -12.23 18.07
N LYS A 61 1.78 -13.01 16.98
CA LYS A 61 2.75 -14.10 16.88
C LYS A 61 3.49 -14.06 15.55
N GLN A 62 4.74 -14.52 15.54
CA GLN A 62 5.44 -14.79 14.29
C GLN A 62 4.95 -16.10 13.66
N ARG A 63 4.49 -16.05 12.42
CA ARG A 63 4.11 -17.25 11.64
C ARG A 63 4.46 -17.07 10.16
N PRO A 64 4.60 -18.15 9.38
CA PRO A 64 4.65 -18.05 7.93
C PRO A 64 3.42 -17.30 7.40
N PHE A 65 3.64 -16.40 6.45
CA PHE A 65 2.57 -15.60 5.85
C PHE A 65 1.50 -16.53 5.23
N LEU A 66 0.22 -16.30 5.57
CA LEU A 66 -0.92 -17.18 5.19
C LEU A 66 -0.75 -18.65 5.59
N TYR A 67 0.01 -18.91 6.67
CA TYR A 67 0.31 -20.25 7.15
C TYR A 67 1.00 -21.17 6.12
N ASP A 68 1.67 -20.59 5.12
CA ASP A 68 2.46 -21.36 4.14
C ASP A 68 3.73 -21.91 4.79
N GLN A 69 3.62 -23.09 5.40
CA GLN A 69 4.73 -23.79 6.04
C GLN A 69 5.80 -24.30 5.06
N THR A 70 5.56 -24.20 3.75
CA THR A 70 6.53 -24.61 2.73
C THR A 70 7.55 -23.52 2.41
N ALA A 71 7.23 -22.26 2.75
CA ALA A 71 8.10 -21.11 2.57
C ALA A 71 8.62 -20.59 3.92
N ASN A 72 9.94 -20.39 4.04
CA ASN A 72 10.52 -19.68 5.19
C ASN A 72 10.26 -18.17 5.06
N ASN A 73 9.02 -17.76 5.37
CA ASN A 73 8.51 -16.42 5.11
C ASN A 73 7.75 -15.87 6.34
N PRO A 74 8.47 -15.56 7.44
CA PRO A 74 7.86 -15.12 8.69
C PRO A 74 7.14 -13.78 8.53
N SER A 75 6.08 -13.60 9.30
CA SER A 75 5.23 -12.41 9.33
C SER A 75 4.62 -12.24 10.72
N ILE A 76 4.04 -11.08 11.01
CA ILE A 76 3.18 -10.97 12.19
C ILE A 76 1.81 -11.51 11.83
N SER A 77 1.28 -12.32 12.74
CA SER A 77 -0.06 -12.88 12.66
C SER A 77 -0.83 -12.57 13.93
N VAL A 78 -2.13 -12.30 13.79
CA VAL A 78 -3.05 -12.15 14.90
C VAL A 78 -4.29 -12.99 14.64
N GLU A 79 -4.59 -13.85 15.61
CA GLU A 79 -5.78 -14.69 15.63
C GLU A 79 -6.81 -14.04 16.53
N MET A 80 -8.03 -13.87 16.03
CA MET A 80 -9.12 -13.18 16.70
C MET A 80 -10.15 -14.23 17.08
N TYR A 81 -10.30 -14.47 18.39
CA TYR A 81 -11.08 -15.61 18.93
C TYR A 81 -11.83 -15.28 20.22
N SER A 82 -11.82 -14.02 20.67
CA SER A 82 -12.48 -13.59 21.92
C SER A 82 -13.15 -12.24 21.77
N SER A 83 -14.43 -12.16 22.17
CA SER A 83 -15.19 -10.92 22.23
C SER A 83 -14.48 -9.85 23.06
N ASN A 84 -14.68 -8.57 22.69
CA ASN A 84 -14.14 -7.42 23.40
C ASN A 84 -12.62 -7.46 23.55
N MET A 85 -11.92 -7.99 22.55
CA MET A 85 -10.47 -8.01 22.53
C MET A 85 -9.99 -7.16 21.35
N SER A 86 -8.94 -6.39 21.59
CA SER A 86 -8.19 -5.72 20.52
C SER A 86 -6.69 -5.90 20.69
N CYS A 87 -5.98 -5.92 19.57
CA CYS A 87 -4.54 -6.13 19.50
C CYS A 87 -3.88 -4.99 18.72
N TRP A 88 -2.65 -4.66 19.11
CA TRP A 88 -1.88 -3.54 18.58
C TRP A 88 -0.45 -3.99 18.27
N ALA A 89 0.03 -3.70 17.06
CA ALA A 89 1.45 -3.65 16.76
C ALA A 89 1.82 -2.21 16.40
N ILE A 90 2.57 -1.54 17.27
CA ILE A 90 2.92 -0.12 17.14
C ILE A 90 4.38 0.02 16.75
N SER A 91 4.66 0.80 15.70
CA SER A 91 6.01 1.07 15.24
C SER A 91 6.81 1.93 16.24
N PRO A 92 8.15 1.95 16.11
CA PRO A 92 8.96 3.01 16.69
C PRO A 92 8.53 4.39 16.17
N VAL A 93 9.09 5.44 16.78
CA VAL A 93 9.02 6.80 16.21
C VAL A 93 9.79 6.84 14.90
N ILE A 94 9.16 7.39 13.87
CA ILE A 94 9.73 7.63 12.54
C ILE A 94 9.63 9.13 12.24
N ASP A 95 10.76 9.76 11.92
CA ASP A 95 10.80 11.16 11.56
C ASP A 95 10.36 11.37 10.10
N LEU A 96 9.17 11.94 9.93
CA LEU A 96 8.61 12.32 8.63
C LEU A 96 8.55 13.84 8.45
N SER A 97 9.32 14.60 9.22
CA SER A 97 9.27 16.07 9.22
C SER A 97 9.65 16.70 7.87
N ALA A 98 10.41 16.00 7.02
CA ALA A 98 10.76 16.48 5.69
C ALA A 98 9.61 16.40 4.66
N GLY A 99 8.54 15.65 4.97
CA GLY A 99 7.42 15.40 4.07
C GLY A 99 7.79 14.58 2.82
N GLY A 100 6.78 14.27 2.01
CA GLY A 100 6.98 13.54 0.74
C GLY A 100 7.36 12.08 0.93
N TYR A 101 6.71 11.39 1.87
CA TYR A 101 6.92 9.96 2.13
C TYR A 101 5.75 9.11 1.66
N SER A 102 6.00 7.81 1.50
CA SER A 102 4.99 6.77 1.36
C SER A 102 5.24 5.66 2.38
N VAL A 103 4.18 5.01 2.83
CA VAL A 103 4.24 3.78 3.63
C VAL A 103 3.66 2.62 2.84
N SER A 104 4.28 1.46 2.94
CA SER A 104 3.78 0.21 2.38
C SER A 104 3.95 -0.94 3.37
N PHE A 105 3.11 -1.95 3.23
CA PHE A 105 3.21 -3.22 3.96
C PHE A 105 2.48 -4.29 3.16
N ASP A 106 2.86 -5.54 3.37
CA ASP A 106 2.11 -6.69 2.88
C ASP A 106 1.06 -7.09 3.90
N TYR A 107 -0.12 -7.49 3.45
CA TYR A 107 -1.19 -8.00 4.30
C TYR A 107 -2.02 -9.06 3.58
N GLY A 108 -2.73 -9.85 4.38
CA GLY A 108 -3.65 -10.88 3.89
C GLY A 108 -4.29 -11.64 5.06
N SER A 109 -5.25 -12.49 4.78
CA SER A 109 -5.93 -13.32 5.78
C SER A 109 -6.13 -14.75 5.32
N ALA A 110 -6.08 -15.68 6.25
CA ALA A 110 -6.42 -17.08 6.03
C ALA A 110 -7.35 -17.58 7.13
N ASP A 111 -7.92 -18.76 6.91
CA ASP A 111 -8.71 -19.49 7.89
C ASP A 111 -7.93 -19.71 9.22
N GLY A 112 -8.65 -20.05 10.28
CA GLY A 112 -8.10 -20.21 11.62
C GLY A 112 -7.00 -21.27 11.68
N ILE A 113 -5.99 -21.09 12.54
CA ILE A 113 -4.85 -22.02 12.62
C ILE A 113 -5.22 -23.43 13.10
N TYR A 114 -6.40 -23.58 13.71
CA TYR A 114 -6.94 -24.84 14.18
C TYR A 114 -7.99 -25.43 13.22
N SER A 115 -8.18 -24.83 12.03
CA SER A 115 -9.09 -25.36 11.01
C SER A 115 -8.52 -26.58 10.29
N ASN A 116 -9.35 -27.23 9.47
CA ASN A 116 -8.91 -28.36 8.64
C ASN A 116 -7.96 -27.93 7.51
N ASP A 117 -8.01 -26.66 7.10
CA ASP A 117 -7.13 -26.07 6.10
C ASP A 117 -6.82 -24.60 6.45
N PRO A 118 -5.81 -24.36 7.31
CA PRO A 118 -5.40 -23.02 7.75
C PRO A 118 -4.81 -22.15 6.63
N THR A 119 -4.66 -22.66 5.41
CA THR A 119 -4.23 -21.88 4.24
C THR A 119 -5.42 -21.39 3.41
N ALA A 120 -6.61 -21.92 3.65
CA ALA A 120 -7.83 -21.58 2.91
C ALA A 120 -8.26 -20.11 3.12
N PRO A 121 -9.09 -19.56 2.21
CA PRO A 121 -9.73 -18.27 2.42
C PRO A 121 -10.59 -18.25 3.68
N VAL A 122 -10.67 -17.07 4.32
CA VAL A 122 -11.49 -16.84 5.53
C VAL A 122 -12.94 -17.30 5.29
N PRO A 123 -13.53 -18.11 6.19
CA PRO A 123 -14.94 -18.46 6.16
C PRO A 123 -15.81 -17.19 6.23
N GLN A 124 -16.35 -16.79 5.08
CA GLN A 124 -17.04 -15.51 4.90
C GLN A 124 -18.35 -15.47 5.69
N THR A 125 -18.39 -14.69 6.78
CA THR A 125 -19.63 -14.43 7.54
C THR A 125 -19.72 -12.96 7.98
N THR A 126 -20.90 -12.54 8.41
CA THR A 126 -21.09 -11.21 9.01
C THR A 126 -20.54 -11.22 10.42
N THR A 127 -19.32 -10.73 10.59
CA THR A 127 -18.72 -10.46 11.88
C THR A 127 -18.65 -8.96 12.14
N ASP A 128 -18.45 -8.55 13.37
CA ASP A 128 -18.17 -7.17 13.78
C ASP A 128 -16.66 -6.90 13.96
N ASP A 129 -15.83 -7.77 13.36
CA ASP A 129 -14.39 -7.64 13.43
C ASP A 129 -13.89 -6.42 12.66
N VAL A 130 -12.74 -5.93 13.11
CA VAL A 130 -12.14 -4.71 12.62
C VAL A 130 -10.65 -4.95 12.39
N PHE A 131 -10.16 -4.47 11.25
CA PHE A 131 -8.74 -4.23 11.00
C PHE A 131 -8.55 -2.77 10.60
N LYS A 132 -7.58 -2.10 11.24
CA LYS A 132 -7.18 -0.74 10.89
C LYS A 132 -5.68 -0.64 10.75
N PHE A 133 -5.27 0.20 9.81
CA PHE A 133 -3.92 0.70 9.75
C PHE A 133 -3.93 2.18 10.12
N LEU A 134 -3.17 2.54 11.14
CA LEU A 134 -3.27 3.82 11.82
C LEU A 134 -1.98 4.61 11.71
N ILE A 135 -2.10 5.93 11.77
CA ILE A 135 -0.98 6.87 11.89
C ILE A 135 -1.22 7.83 13.05
N SER A 136 -0.18 8.09 13.83
CA SER A 136 -0.16 9.12 14.86
C SER A 136 0.92 10.14 14.53
N GLN A 137 0.61 11.44 14.60
CA GLN A 137 1.58 12.52 14.41
C GLN A 137 2.09 13.12 15.73
N ASP A 138 1.58 12.63 16.87
CA ASP A 138 1.80 13.15 18.21
C ASP A 138 2.33 12.08 19.18
N ASN A 139 3.21 11.21 18.67
CA ASN A 139 3.90 10.16 19.42
C ASN A 139 2.97 9.09 20.04
N GLY A 140 1.78 8.90 19.48
CA GLY A 140 0.78 7.90 19.90
C GLY A 140 -0.29 8.45 20.85
N ALA A 141 -0.42 9.77 20.99
CA ALA A 141 -1.49 10.35 21.82
C ALA A 141 -2.85 10.33 21.09
N THR A 142 -2.85 10.53 19.77
CA THR A 142 -4.04 10.39 18.90
C THR A 142 -3.70 9.59 17.65
N TRP A 143 -4.71 8.90 17.11
CA TRP A 143 -4.59 8.03 15.95
C TRP A 143 -5.58 8.44 14.85
N GLN A 144 -5.10 8.47 13.60
CA GLN A 144 -5.89 8.65 12.40
C GLN A 144 -5.86 7.37 11.56
N GLU A 145 -6.98 7.05 10.92
CA GLU A 145 -7.13 5.86 10.09
C GLU A 145 -6.58 6.13 8.68
N LEU A 146 -5.59 5.33 8.26
CA LEU A 146 -5.16 5.23 6.87
C LEU A 146 -5.92 4.12 6.13
N GLU A 147 -6.27 3.05 6.84
CA GLU A 147 -7.14 1.96 6.41
C GLU A 147 -8.14 1.63 7.51
N SER A 148 -9.37 1.30 7.13
CA SER A 148 -10.37 0.76 8.05
C SER A 148 -11.24 -0.25 7.33
N ILE A 149 -10.99 -1.53 7.63
CA ILE A 149 -11.79 -2.65 7.18
C ILE A 149 -12.66 -3.08 8.37
N THR A 150 -13.96 -2.92 8.19
CA THR A 150 -14.99 -3.38 9.12
C THR A 150 -15.94 -4.29 8.36
N SER A 151 -16.50 -5.31 9.01
CA SER A 151 -17.67 -6.10 8.57
C SER A 151 -18.12 -5.96 7.09
N ALA A 152 -18.01 -6.95 6.19
CA ALA A 152 -17.51 -8.31 6.32
C ALA A 152 -16.02 -8.39 5.93
N ASN A 153 -15.28 -9.34 6.52
CA ASN A 153 -13.88 -9.62 6.25
C ASN A 153 -13.57 -10.05 4.79
N SER A 154 -14.55 -10.00 3.87
CA SER A 154 -14.43 -10.29 2.44
C SER A 154 -13.45 -9.40 1.68
N VAL A 155 -13.07 -8.28 2.27
CA VAL A 155 -12.16 -7.29 1.67
C VAL A 155 -10.69 -7.67 1.86
N ILE A 156 -10.36 -8.52 2.84
CA ILE A 156 -8.97 -8.92 3.09
C ILE A 156 -8.62 -10.11 2.18
N PRO A 157 -7.59 -10.01 1.34
CA PRO A 157 -7.25 -11.05 0.38
C PRO A 157 -6.63 -12.27 1.05
N ASN A 158 -6.97 -13.47 0.57
CA ASN A 158 -6.25 -14.72 0.87
C ASN A 158 -5.02 -14.88 -0.04
N THR A 159 -4.29 -13.79 -0.25
CA THR A 159 -3.03 -13.73 -0.98
C THR A 159 -2.17 -12.64 -0.37
N ARG A 160 -0.84 -12.77 -0.45
CA ARG A 160 0.07 -11.69 -0.06
C ARG A 160 -0.15 -10.49 -0.96
N THR A 161 -0.65 -9.40 -0.40
CA THR A 161 -0.97 -8.17 -1.12
C THR A 161 -0.24 -6.99 -0.51
N THR A 162 0.53 -6.26 -1.30
CA THR A 162 1.16 -5.02 -0.85
C THR A 162 0.17 -3.87 -0.91
N ASN A 163 -0.07 -3.21 0.21
CA ASN A 163 -0.78 -1.93 0.26
C ASN A 163 0.22 -0.76 0.30
N THR A 164 -0.16 0.40 -0.23
CA THR A 164 0.71 1.59 -0.23
C THR A 164 -0.10 2.88 -0.08
N TYR A 165 0.30 3.71 0.87
CA TYR A 165 -0.28 5.02 1.15
C TYR A 165 0.71 6.14 0.88
N SER A 166 0.22 7.22 0.26
CA SER A 166 0.96 8.48 0.26
C SER A 166 0.82 9.15 1.62
N LEU A 167 1.93 9.62 2.16
CA LEU A 167 2.01 10.35 3.42
C LEU A 167 2.30 11.84 3.21
N SER A 168 2.01 12.37 2.01
CA SER A 168 2.32 13.77 1.66
C SER A 168 1.64 14.80 2.58
N ALA A 169 0.50 14.44 3.19
CA ALA A 169 -0.22 15.26 4.16
C ALA A 169 0.34 15.17 5.60
N TYR A 170 1.23 14.21 5.89
CA TYR A 170 1.69 13.92 7.24
C TYR A 170 3.15 14.33 7.42
N THR A 171 3.36 15.43 8.13
CA THR A 171 4.68 15.99 8.45
C THR A 171 4.84 16.08 9.96
N SER A 172 5.58 15.14 10.55
CA SER A 172 5.89 15.14 11.98
C SER A 172 7.16 14.36 12.28
N ALA A 173 7.98 14.90 13.18
CA ALA A 173 9.19 14.24 13.68
C ALA A 173 8.89 13.09 14.65
N THR A 174 7.64 12.97 15.12
CA THR A 174 7.21 11.99 16.12
C THR A 174 6.14 11.05 15.58
N THR A 175 6.22 10.69 14.29
CA THR A 175 5.21 9.85 13.66
C THR A 175 5.32 8.41 14.15
N LYS A 176 4.19 7.77 14.44
CA LYS A 176 4.08 6.32 14.67
C LYS A 176 3.00 5.73 13.78
N PHE A 177 3.12 4.44 13.49
CA PHE A 177 2.11 3.64 12.80
C PHE A 177 1.63 2.52 13.72
N ALA A 178 0.40 2.08 13.52
CA ALA A 178 -0.11 0.90 14.21
C ALA A 178 -0.94 0.00 13.29
N PHE A 179 -0.76 -1.30 13.44
CA PHE A 179 -1.75 -2.29 13.03
C PHE A 179 -2.66 -2.55 14.22
N TYR A 180 -3.95 -2.35 14.01
CA TYR A 180 -4.98 -2.55 15.02
C TYR A 180 -5.97 -3.61 14.55
N THR A 181 -6.28 -4.57 15.41
CA THR A 181 -7.38 -5.51 15.18
C THR A 181 -8.32 -5.54 16.38
N SER A 182 -9.61 -5.79 16.13
CA SER A 182 -10.59 -6.03 17.21
C SER A 182 -11.66 -7.03 16.79
N ASN A 183 -11.98 -7.97 17.68
CA ASN A 183 -13.02 -8.99 17.48
C ASN A 183 -14.44 -8.43 17.70
N GLY A 184 -14.58 -7.10 17.70
CA GLY A 184 -15.81 -6.44 18.09
C GLY A 184 -16.33 -6.90 19.46
N THR A 185 -17.65 -6.90 19.58
CA THR A 185 -18.40 -7.34 20.75
C THR A 185 -18.96 -8.75 20.61
N ASP A 186 -19.14 -9.24 19.38
CA ASP A 186 -19.59 -10.62 19.11
C ASP A 186 -18.38 -11.56 19.16
N PRO A 187 -18.40 -12.61 20.01
CA PRO A 187 -17.33 -13.61 20.01
C PRO A 187 -17.22 -14.43 18.72
N ASN A 188 -18.21 -14.37 17.81
CA ASN A 188 -18.18 -15.04 16.50
C ASN A 188 -17.86 -16.55 16.61
N TRP A 189 -18.53 -17.25 17.54
CA TRP A 189 -18.26 -18.66 17.88
C TRP A 189 -18.12 -19.57 16.65
N GLY A 190 -16.95 -20.21 16.52
CA GLY A 190 -16.66 -21.17 15.45
C GLY A 190 -16.18 -20.52 14.13
N ILE A 191 -15.87 -19.23 14.15
CA ILE A 191 -15.36 -18.46 13.01
C ILE A 191 -14.08 -17.77 13.46
N ASP A 192 -13.00 -18.54 13.46
CA ASP A 192 -11.68 -18.02 13.74
C ASP A 192 -10.95 -17.79 12.41
N TYR A 193 -10.27 -16.66 12.28
CA TYR A 193 -9.38 -16.40 11.16
C TYR A 193 -8.16 -15.64 11.62
N VAL A 194 -7.13 -15.63 10.77
CA VAL A 194 -5.86 -15.01 11.08
C VAL A 194 -5.55 -13.93 10.08
N LEU A 195 -5.28 -12.74 10.58
CA LEU A 195 -4.70 -11.65 9.80
C LEU A 195 -3.19 -11.77 9.84
N TYR A 196 -2.56 -11.57 8.69
CA TYR A 196 -1.11 -11.52 8.51
C TYR A 196 -0.71 -10.15 7.99
N PHE A 197 0.39 -9.61 8.51
CA PHE A 197 1.05 -8.44 7.94
C PHE A 197 2.57 -8.55 8.01
N ASP A 198 3.24 -7.98 7.03
CA ASP A 198 4.67 -8.11 6.84
C ASP A 198 5.26 -6.93 6.04
N ASP A 199 6.59 -6.88 5.89
CA ASP A 199 7.28 -6.02 4.93
C ASP A 199 6.96 -4.52 5.06
N PHE A 200 6.77 -4.04 6.29
CA PHE A 200 6.48 -2.64 6.58
C PHE A 200 7.64 -1.74 6.16
N LYS A 201 7.40 -0.76 5.29
CA LYS A 201 8.42 0.10 4.71
C LYS A 201 7.94 1.55 4.65
N ILE A 202 8.79 2.46 5.09
CA ILE A 202 8.68 3.89 4.80
C ILE A 202 9.73 4.24 3.77
N THR A 203 9.31 4.97 2.75
CA THR A 203 10.18 5.35 1.66
C THR A 203 9.93 6.81 1.29
N ASN A 204 10.95 7.50 0.80
CA ASN A 204 10.74 8.80 0.15
C ASN A 204 9.83 8.57 -1.05
N SER A 205 8.69 9.23 -1.11
CA SER A 205 7.99 9.37 -2.38
C SER A 205 8.96 10.08 -3.31
N SER A 206 9.53 9.37 -4.30
CA SER A 206 9.83 10.08 -5.54
C SER A 206 8.51 10.75 -5.96
N LEU A 207 8.54 11.88 -6.65
CA LEU A 207 7.35 12.53 -7.20
C LEU A 207 6.68 11.66 -8.29
N SER A 208 6.43 10.38 -8.00
CA SER A 208 5.48 9.51 -8.66
C SER A 208 4.14 9.87 -8.05
N THR A 209 3.36 10.62 -8.82
CA THR A 209 1.96 10.94 -8.54
C THR A 209 1.27 9.73 -7.93
N ALA A 210 0.65 9.92 -6.77
CA ALA A 210 -0.26 8.97 -6.17
C ALA A 210 -1.34 8.62 -7.21
N ASP A 211 -1.15 7.51 -7.90
CA ASP A 211 -2.19 6.79 -8.63
C ASP A 211 -1.80 5.32 -8.80
N THR A 212 -1.29 4.72 -7.72
CA THR A 212 -1.01 3.28 -7.65
C THR A 212 -2.27 2.44 -7.42
N ARG A 213 -3.43 3.05 -7.16
CA ARG A 213 -4.73 2.35 -7.01
C ARG A 213 -5.30 1.83 -8.33
N LEU A 214 -4.65 2.11 -9.47
CA LEU A 214 -5.09 1.68 -10.80
C LEU A 214 -4.04 0.86 -11.58
N LYS A 215 -2.96 0.42 -10.91
CA LYS A 215 -1.94 -0.42 -11.54
C LYS A 215 -2.33 -1.90 -11.75
N ASN A 216 -3.57 -2.28 -11.46
CA ASN A 216 -4.19 -3.45 -12.09
C ASN A 216 -4.85 -2.99 -13.38
N LYS A 217 -4.05 -2.90 -14.47
CA LYS A 217 -4.46 -2.35 -15.77
C LYS A 217 -5.65 -3.12 -16.38
N SER A 218 -6.87 -2.68 -16.07
CA SER A 218 -8.07 -2.98 -16.86
C SER A 218 -8.17 -2.10 -18.12
N TYR A 219 -7.16 -1.26 -18.40
CA TYR A 219 -7.09 -0.41 -19.59
C TYR A 219 -5.67 -0.23 -20.18
N ALA A 220 -5.59 0.18 -21.46
CA ALA A 220 -4.35 0.47 -22.18
C ALA A 220 -4.53 1.49 -23.32
N LEU A 221 -3.53 2.36 -23.55
CA LEU A 221 -3.45 3.23 -24.74
C LEU A 221 -2.63 2.59 -25.85
N TYR A 222 -3.18 2.52 -27.06
CA TYR A 222 -2.50 1.94 -28.21
C TYR A 222 -2.90 2.56 -29.56
N PRO A 223 -1.95 2.66 -30.52
CA PRO A 223 -0.52 2.45 -30.32
C PRO A 223 0.10 3.57 -29.46
N ASN A 224 1.09 3.24 -28.64
CA ASN A 224 1.93 4.22 -27.94
C ASN A 224 3.39 3.77 -28.07
N PRO A 225 4.26 4.48 -28.83
CA PRO A 225 4.00 5.75 -29.50
C PRO A 225 2.98 5.67 -30.66
N THR A 226 2.25 6.76 -30.91
CA THR A 226 1.34 6.91 -32.06
C THR A 226 1.91 7.86 -33.11
N LYS A 227 1.41 7.76 -34.34
CA LYS A 227 1.65 8.75 -35.40
C LYS A 227 0.62 9.88 -35.32
N ASP A 228 -0.66 9.53 -35.21
CA ASP A 228 -1.76 10.49 -35.29
C ASP A 228 -2.90 10.18 -34.33
N ILE A 229 -3.39 8.94 -34.27
CA ILE A 229 -4.53 8.56 -33.42
C ILE A 229 -4.16 7.37 -32.54
N ALA A 230 -4.58 7.40 -31.27
CA ALA A 230 -4.54 6.26 -30.37
C ALA A 230 -5.90 6.01 -29.72
N TYR A 231 -6.08 4.80 -29.21
CA TYR A 231 -7.32 4.29 -28.65
C TYR A 231 -7.10 3.79 -27.23
N VAL A 232 -8.16 3.85 -26.43
CA VAL A 232 -8.22 3.24 -25.10
C VAL A 232 -8.84 1.85 -25.24
N LYS A 233 -8.10 0.80 -24.89
CA LYS A 233 -8.66 -0.51 -24.56
C LYS A 233 -9.06 -0.45 -23.11
N SER A 234 -10.27 -0.81 -22.74
CA SER A 234 -10.66 -0.90 -21.33
C SER A 234 -11.80 -1.88 -21.11
N GLU A 235 -11.88 -2.46 -19.91
CA GLU A 235 -13.04 -3.26 -19.48
C GLU A 235 -14.24 -2.37 -19.13
N ILE A 236 -13.97 -1.15 -18.62
CA ILE A 236 -14.99 -0.14 -18.30
C ILE A 236 -15.13 0.81 -19.48
N ASN A 237 -16.37 1.16 -19.85
CA ASN A 237 -16.64 2.08 -20.94
C ASN A 237 -16.10 3.49 -20.63
N VAL A 238 -15.43 4.10 -21.61
CA VAL A 238 -14.93 5.48 -21.54
C VAL A 238 -16.11 6.45 -21.70
N LYS A 239 -16.28 7.35 -20.72
CA LYS A 239 -17.24 8.45 -20.75
C LYS A 239 -16.74 9.59 -21.63
N GLY A 240 -15.45 9.90 -21.55
CA GLY A 240 -14.80 10.91 -22.38
C GLY A 240 -13.30 10.98 -22.12
N LEU A 241 -12.58 11.67 -23.01
CA LEU A 241 -11.16 11.93 -22.85
C LEU A 241 -10.79 13.36 -23.24
N GLU A 242 -9.69 13.82 -22.66
CA GLU A 242 -9.06 15.10 -22.93
C GLU A 242 -7.56 14.87 -23.14
N VAL A 243 -6.96 15.55 -24.12
CA VAL A 243 -5.54 15.45 -24.45
C VAL A 243 -4.91 16.82 -24.25
N TYR A 244 -3.82 16.89 -23.49
CA TYR A 244 -3.11 18.12 -23.18
C TYR A 244 -1.66 18.03 -23.61
N ASP A 245 -1.07 19.16 -23.99
CA ASP A 245 0.38 19.27 -24.08
C ASP A 245 1.03 19.43 -22.70
N MET A 246 2.37 19.45 -22.67
CA MET A 246 3.13 19.56 -21.41
C MET A 246 2.99 20.91 -20.71
N THR A 247 2.41 21.92 -21.35
CA THR A 247 2.10 23.22 -20.74
C THR A 247 0.69 23.27 -20.16
N GLY A 248 -0.09 22.19 -20.29
CA GLY A 248 -1.48 22.11 -19.85
C GLY A 248 -2.49 22.65 -20.86
N LYS A 249 -2.07 23.00 -22.08
CA LYS A 249 -2.99 23.43 -23.14
C LYS A 249 -3.75 22.23 -23.68
N LEU A 250 -5.08 22.35 -23.74
CA LEU A 250 -5.95 21.36 -24.35
C LEU A 250 -5.69 21.28 -25.87
N ILE A 251 -5.40 20.08 -26.35
CA ILE A 251 -5.13 19.74 -27.76
C ILE A 251 -6.35 19.10 -28.40
N HIS A 252 -7.02 18.19 -27.68
CA HIS A 252 -8.19 17.45 -28.18
C HIS A 252 -9.11 17.03 -27.04
N SER A 253 -10.40 16.88 -27.32
CA SER A 253 -11.39 16.31 -26.40
C SER A 253 -12.37 15.46 -27.21
N GLY A 254 -12.57 14.19 -26.83
CA GLY A 254 -13.34 13.26 -27.65
C GLY A 254 -13.50 11.85 -27.11
N LYS A 255 -13.60 10.87 -28.03
CA LYS A 255 -13.68 9.42 -27.75
C LYS A 255 -12.43 8.65 -28.19
N ASP A 256 -11.59 9.27 -29.01
CA ASP A 256 -10.25 8.85 -29.42
C ASP A 256 -9.16 9.84 -28.97
N VAL A 257 -7.91 9.39 -28.89
CA VAL A 257 -6.76 10.27 -28.67
C VAL A 257 -6.29 10.76 -30.04
N ASN A 258 -6.82 11.88 -30.51
CA ASN A 258 -6.42 12.48 -31.78
C ASN A 258 -5.32 13.53 -31.58
N LEU A 259 -4.14 13.24 -32.13
CA LEU A 259 -2.95 14.10 -32.12
C LEU A 259 -2.55 14.49 -33.55
N SER A 260 -3.37 14.27 -34.57
CA SER A 260 -3.03 14.51 -35.99
C SER A 260 -2.53 15.94 -36.27
N SER A 261 -3.13 16.94 -35.63
CA SER A 261 -2.76 18.36 -35.72
C SER A 261 -1.59 18.78 -34.80
N ALA A 262 -1.15 17.88 -33.93
CA ALA A 262 -0.13 18.16 -32.93
C ALA A 262 1.28 17.81 -33.46
N SER A 263 2.31 18.53 -33.00
CA SER A 263 3.70 18.23 -33.35
C SER A 263 4.20 16.94 -32.66
N ALA A 264 5.28 16.35 -33.17
CA ALA A 264 5.96 15.25 -32.48
C ALA A 264 6.35 15.67 -31.06
N GLY A 265 6.08 14.82 -30.07
CA GLY A 265 6.25 15.20 -28.67
C GLY A 265 5.50 14.31 -27.69
N THR A 266 5.57 14.70 -26.41
CA THR A 266 4.84 14.03 -25.33
C THR A 266 3.56 14.80 -25.00
N TYR A 267 2.48 14.05 -24.77
CA TYR A 267 1.18 14.58 -24.37
C TYR A 267 0.63 13.80 -23.18
N ILE A 268 -0.32 14.39 -22.47
CA ILE A 268 -1.06 13.77 -21.36
C ILE A 268 -2.50 13.52 -21.81
N VAL A 269 -2.98 12.30 -21.63
CA VAL A 269 -4.37 11.90 -21.90
C VAL A 269 -5.07 11.70 -20.57
N LYS A 270 -6.10 12.50 -20.30
CA LYS A 270 -7.01 12.32 -19.18
C LYS A 270 -8.22 11.52 -19.67
N ILE A 271 -8.50 10.39 -19.04
CA ILE A 271 -9.60 9.48 -19.40
C ILE A 271 -10.58 9.49 -18.24
N THR A 272 -11.86 9.72 -18.54
CA THR A 272 -12.96 9.60 -17.57
C THR A 272 -13.80 8.39 -17.97
N PHE A 273 -14.03 7.47 -17.05
CA PHE A 273 -14.84 6.28 -17.25
C PHE A 273 -16.29 6.50 -16.81
N ILE A 274 -17.19 5.60 -17.22
CA ILE A 274 -18.64 5.73 -16.95
C ILE A 274 -18.99 5.56 -15.47
N ASP A 275 -18.15 4.83 -14.71
CA ASP A 275 -18.26 4.64 -13.26
C ASP A 275 -17.79 5.87 -12.45
N GLY A 276 -17.28 6.90 -13.13
CA GLY A 276 -16.79 8.14 -12.52
C GLY A 276 -15.30 8.15 -12.22
N SER A 277 -14.58 7.03 -12.41
CA SER A 277 -13.12 7.01 -12.24
C SER A 277 -12.42 7.85 -13.30
N VAL A 278 -11.31 8.49 -12.93
CA VAL A 278 -10.51 9.36 -13.80
C VAL A 278 -9.06 8.95 -13.72
N VAL A 279 -8.41 8.80 -14.86
CA VAL A 279 -6.99 8.42 -14.96
C VAL A 279 -6.24 9.34 -15.90
N THR A 280 -4.93 9.50 -15.71
CA THR A 280 -4.06 10.25 -16.62
C THR A 280 -2.91 9.41 -17.13
N GLU A 281 -2.72 9.37 -18.44
CA GLU A 281 -1.69 8.58 -19.10
C GLU A 281 -0.80 9.42 -20.02
N LYS A 282 0.47 9.06 -20.11
CA LYS A 282 1.42 9.69 -21.04
C LYS A 282 1.35 9.00 -22.40
N ILE A 283 1.25 9.78 -23.48
CA ILE A 283 1.35 9.31 -24.85
C ILE A 283 2.44 10.05 -25.63
N ILE A 284 3.13 9.33 -26.53
CA ILE A 284 4.19 9.87 -27.37
C ILE A 284 3.70 9.92 -28.82
N LYS A 285 3.72 11.11 -29.44
CA LYS A 285 3.57 11.28 -30.89
C LYS A 285 4.94 11.29 -31.56
N LYS A 286 5.12 10.42 -32.57
CA LYS A 286 6.29 10.39 -33.44
C LYS A 286 6.21 11.43 -34.56
#